data_AF-A0A1W9Q3W7-F1
#
_entry.id   AF-A0A1W9Q3W7-F1
#
_cell.length_a   1.000
_cell.length_b   1.000
_cell.length_c   1.000
_cell.angle_alpha   90.00
_cell.angle_beta   90.00
_cell.angle_gamma   90.00
#
_symmetry.space_group_name_H-M   'P 1'
#
loop_
_entity.id
_entity.type
_entity.pdbx_description
1 polymer ?
#
loop_
_entity_poly.entity_id
_entity_poly.type
_entity_poly.pdbx_seq_one_letter_code
_entity_poly.pdbx_strand_id
1 'polypeptide(L)'
;MLAATQAGIRVFATGGIGGVHREGNMDISTDLQALSDTPMIVVCAGAKSILDLPATLEYLETMAVPVVGYGTDEFPAFFSHQSGLDVSVHLDSPEEIVEFARAHWDLGLKSAILVTNPIPEEYSLADEDINPIIAQASKDARERGIHGQALTPFLLARINQLSKGRSLRSNLVLLHNNATLAAKIAKIMTKGQGSKNI
;
A
#
# COMPACT_ATOMS: atom_id res chain seq x y z
N MET A 1 10.25 7.52 -2.53
CA MET A 1 11.14 6.43 -2.07
C MET A 1 12.61 6.73 -2.37
N LEU A 2 13.02 6.89 -3.63
CA LEU A 2 14.42 7.18 -4.00
C LEU A 2 15.07 8.32 -3.19
N ALA A 3 14.45 9.50 -3.16
CA ALA A 3 14.96 10.64 -2.41
C ALA A 3 15.06 10.38 -0.89
N ALA A 4 14.10 9.63 -0.33
CA ALA A 4 14.12 9.25 1.08
C ALA A 4 15.28 8.29 1.38
N THR A 5 15.51 7.29 0.52
CA THR A 5 16.65 6.37 0.63
C THR A 5 17.99 7.13 0.55
N GLN A 6 18.10 8.08 -0.38
CA GLN A 6 19.30 8.92 -0.50
C GLN A 6 19.54 9.78 0.75
N ALA A 7 18.48 10.15 1.47
CA ALA A 7 18.55 10.87 2.74
C ALA A 7 18.73 9.94 3.96
N GLY A 8 18.92 8.63 3.77
CA GLY A 8 19.06 7.65 4.85
C GLY A 8 17.75 7.29 5.56
N ILE A 9 16.60 7.69 5.02
CA ILE A 9 15.28 7.36 5.57
C ILE A 9 14.89 5.95 5.11
N ARG A 10 14.50 5.11 6.07
CA ARG A 10 14.18 3.68 5.84
C ARG A 10 12.71 3.32 6.06
N VAL A 11 11.86 4.27 6.47
CA VAL A 11 10.43 4.05 6.66
C VAL A 11 9.64 5.12 5.93
N PHE A 12 8.64 4.71 5.15
CA PHE A 12 7.78 5.58 4.38
C PHE A 12 6.32 5.19 4.60
N ALA A 13 5.44 6.19 4.78
CA ALA A 13 4.01 5.98 4.94
C ALA A 13 3.24 6.61 3.78
N THR A 14 2.22 5.93 3.30
CA THR A 14 1.29 6.44 2.30
C THR A 14 -0.14 5.95 2.59
N GLY A 15 -1.12 6.45 1.86
CA GLY A 15 -2.48 5.92 1.94
C GLY A 15 -2.54 4.51 1.36
N GLY A 16 -2.28 4.40 0.06
CA GLY A 16 -2.23 3.13 -0.67
C GLY A 16 -1.23 3.24 -1.81
N ILE A 17 -0.57 2.14 -2.16
CA ILE A 17 0.38 2.12 -3.28
C ILE A 17 -0.35 2.16 -4.63
N GLY A 18 0.37 2.52 -5.69
CA GLY A 18 -0.02 2.14 -7.05
C GLY A 18 0.15 0.62 -7.27
N GLY A 19 -0.28 0.13 -8.42
CA GLY A 19 -0.24 -1.29 -8.75
C GLY A 19 -0.59 -1.53 -10.21
N VAL A 20 -1.08 -2.72 -10.50
CA VAL A 20 -1.58 -3.09 -11.83
C VAL A 20 -2.98 -2.49 -12.01
N HIS A 21 -3.21 -1.75 -13.10
CA HIS A 21 -4.53 -1.22 -13.40
C HIS A 21 -5.45 -2.29 -14.00
N ARG A 22 -6.74 -2.24 -13.63
CA ARG A 22 -7.78 -3.17 -14.17
C ARG A 22 -7.99 -3.05 -15.67
N GLU A 23 -7.71 -1.87 -16.23
CA GLU A 23 -8.02 -1.52 -17.61
C GLU A 23 -6.78 -0.92 -18.27
N GLY A 24 -6.11 -1.71 -19.10
CA GLY A 24 -4.95 -1.26 -19.86
C GLY A 24 -3.95 -2.39 -20.09
N ASN A 25 -3.58 -2.63 -21.35
CA ASN A 25 -2.49 -3.55 -21.68
C ASN A 25 -1.19 -2.98 -21.08
N MET A 26 -0.73 -3.55 -19.97
CA MET A 26 0.51 -3.18 -19.28
C MET A 26 0.52 -1.79 -18.62
N ASP A 27 -0.64 -1.27 -18.17
CA ASP A 27 -0.67 -0.07 -17.32
C ASP A 27 -0.34 -0.45 -15.86
N ILE A 28 0.95 -0.42 -15.54
CA ILE A 28 1.52 -0.88 -14.27
C ILE A 28 2.26 0.28 -13.61
N SER A 29 1.91 0.57 -12.37
CA SER A 29 2.54 1.65 -11.60
C SER A 29 4.05 1.43 -11.43
N THR A 30 4.82 2.51 -11.63
CA THR A 30 6.25 2.55 -11.29
C THR A 30 6.52 2.30 -9.81
N ASP A 31 5.52 2.41 -8.94
CA ASP A 31 5.64 2.05 -7.53
C ASP A 31 6.13 0.61 -7.35
N LEU A 32 5.66 -0.34 -8.17
CA LEU A 32 6.05 -1.76 -8.05
C LEU A 32 7.55 -1.96 -8.35
N GLN A 33 8.07 -1.24 -9.35
CA GLN A 33 9.50 -1.25 -9.66
C GLN A 33 10.33 -0.53 -8.58
N ALA A 34 9.79 0.53 -7.98
CA ALA A 34 10.46 1.21 -6.87
C ALA A 34 10.52 0.30 -5.62
N LEU A 35 9.45 -0.44 -5.34
CA LEU A 35 9.38 -1.42 -4.26
C LEU A 35 10.36 -2.57 -4.46
N SER A 36 10.59 -3.05 -5.69
CA SER A 36 11.49 -4.17 -5.92
C SER A 36 12.98 -3.87 -5.68
N ASP A 37 13.39 -2.61 -5.74
CA ASP A 37 14.82 -2.23 -5.71
C ASP A 37 15.15 -1.13 -4.69
N THR A 38 14.24 -0.86 -3.74
CA THR A 38 14.49 0.14 -2.69
C THR A 38 14.36 -0.46 -1.28
N PRO A 39 15.47 -0.66 -0.54
CA PRO A 39 15.43 -1.27 0.79
C PRO A 39 14.87 -0.28 1.82
N MET A 40 13.56 -0.35 2.01
CA MET A 40 12.73 0.54 2.82
C MET A 40 11.49 -0.23 3.31
N ILE A 41 10.99 0.09 4.50
CA ILE A 41 9.65 -0.33 4.93
C ILE A 41 8.63 0.68 4.40
N VAL A 42 7.64 0.22 3.65
CA VAL A 42 6.55 1.04 3.13
C VAL A 42 5.25 0.63 3.80
N VAL A 43 4.66 1.53 4.60
CA VAL A 43 3.39 1.30 5.29
C VAL A 43 2.24 1.89 4.49
N CYS A 44 1.22 1.08 4.20
CA CYS A 44 0.04 1.49 3.43
C CYS A 44 -1.19 0.68 3.83
N ALA A 45 -2.37 1.04 3.32
CA ALA A 45 -3.60 0.25 3.44
C ALA A 45 -3.80 -0.64 2.18
N GLY A 46 -2.72 -1.25 1.70
CA GLY A 46 -2.71 -2.03 0.46
C GLY A 46 -2.59 -1.15 -0.80
N ALA A 47 -3.02 -1.70 -1.94
CA ALA A 47 -3.07 -0.99 -3.21
C ALA A 47 -4.42 -0.26 -3.36
N LYS A 48 -4.43 0.91 -4.01
CA LYS A 48 -5.66 1.71 -4.21
C LYS A 48 -6.77 0.85 -4.82
N SER A 49 -8.00 0.98 -4.32
CA SER A 49 -9.16 0.15 -4.71
C SER A 49 -9.55 0.19 -6.20
N ILE A 50 -9.04 1.17 -6.94
CA ILE A 50 -9.22 1.30 -8.40
C ILE A 50 -8.35 0.32 -9.21
N LEU A 51 -7.44 -0.39 -8.57
CA LEU A 51 -6.46 -1.28 -9.17
C LEU A 51 -6.94 -2.73 -9.18
N ASP A 52 -6.21 -3.56 -9.93
CA ASP A 52 -6.33 -5.00 -9.92
C ASP A 52 -5.47 -5.56 -8.78
N LEU A 53 -6.10 -5.90 -7.65
CA LEU A 53 -5.38 -6.36 -6.47
C LEU A 53 -4.74 -7.74 -6.67
N PRO A 54 -5.42 -8.75 -7.24
CA PRO A 54 -4.79 -10.03 -7.56
C PRO A 54 -3.55 -9.86 -8.45
N ALA A 55 -3.66 -9.13 -9.56
CA ALA A 55 -2.52 -8.92 -10.45
C ALA A 55 -1.38 -8.11 -9.78
N THR A 56 -1.73 -7.20 -8.86
CA THR A 56 -0.73 -6.46 -8.08
C THR A 56 0.04 -7.38 -7.12
N LEU A 57 -0.64 -8.31 -6.44
CA LEU A 57 0.01 -9.28 -5.56
C LEU A 57 0.92 -10.24 -6.35
N GLU A 58 0.45 -10.77 -7.48
CA GLU A 58 1.26 -11.61 -8.38
C GLU A 58 2.52 -10.90 -8.86
N TYR A 59 2.41 -9.60 -9.18
CA TYR A 59 3.56 -8.79 -9.59
C TYR A 59 4.54 -8.59 -8.42
N LEU A 60 4.04 -8.29 -7.22
CA LEU A 60 4.86 -8.13 -6.02
C LEU A 60 5.60 -9.43 -5.67
N GLU A 61 4.92 -10.57 -5.77
CA GLU A 61 5.52 -11.91 -5.60
C GLU A 61 6.63 -12.14 -6.61
N THR A 62 6.35 -11.92 -7.90
CA THR A 62 7.33 -12.07 -9.00
C THR A 62 8.59 -11.23 -8.75
N MET A 63 8.43 -10.03 -8.18
CA MET A 63 9.53 -9.12 -7.88
C MET A 63 10.17 -9.35 -6.50
N ALA A 64 9.80 -10.42 -5.80
CA ALA A 64 10.28 -10.76 -4.47
C ALA A 64 10.13 -9.60 -3.46
N VAL A 65 9.00 -8.90 -3.51
CA VAL A 65 8.61 -7.86 -2.53
C VAL A 65 7.71 -8.52 -1.48
N PRO A 66 8.18 -8.70 -0.23
CA PRO A 66 7.33 -9.28 0.81
C PRO A 66 6.16 -8.36 1.14
N VAL A 67 4.96 -8.95 1.20
CA VAL A 67 3.74 -8.28 1.65
C VAL A 67 3.43 -8.75 3.07
N VAL A 68 3.54 -7.83 4.02
CA VAL A 68 3.34 -8.07 5.45
C VAL A 68 1.95 -7.56 5.85
N GLY A 69 1.08 -8.43 6.34
CA GLY A 69 -0.15 -8.04 7.03
C GLY A 69 0.14 -7.68 8.48
N TYR A 70 -0.20 -6.46 8.90
CA TYR A 70 -0.07 -6.03 10.29
C TYR A 70 -1.32 -6.43 11.09
N GLY A 71 -1.20 -7.47 11.91
CA GLY A 71 -2.31 -8.04 12.69
C GLY A 71 -3.42 -8.64 11.81
N THR A 72 -3.09 -9.11 10.61
CA THR A 72 -4.03 -9.69 9.64
C THR A 72 -3.32 -10.67 8.71
N ASP A 73 -4.04 -11.71 8.28
CA ASP A 73 -3.61 -12.63 7.22
C ASP A 73 -4.01 -12.14 5.81
N GLU A 74 -4.71 -11.01 5.75
CA GLU A 74 -5.38 -10.56 4.54
C GLU A 74 -4.86 -9.22 4.03
N PHE A 75 -4.68 -9.12 2.71
CA PHE A 75 -4.30 -7.91 2.01
C PHE A 75 -5.49 -6.93 1.98
N PRO A 76 -5.39 -5.73 2.58
CA PRO A 76 -6.50 -4.79 2.62
C PRO A 76 -6.74 -4.12 1.24
N ALA A 77 -8.01 -3.83 0.93
CA ALA A 77 -8.42 -3.22 -0.34
C ALA A 77 -8.55 -1.68 -0.25
N PHE A 78 -7.62 -1.02 0.45
CA PHE A 78 -7.59 0.43 0.65
C PHE A 78 -8.78 0.97 1.46
N PHE A 79 -9.96 1.12 0.85
CA PHE A 79 -11.16 1.56 1.56
C PHE A 79 -11.84 0.46 2.36
N SER A 80 -11.63 -0.79 1.98
CA SER A 80 -12.18 -1.96 2.64
C SER A 80 -11.11 -2.61 3.51
N HIS A 81 -11.51 -3.04 4.71
CA HIS A 81 -10.66 -3.78 5.64
C HIS A 81 -10.14 -5.10 5.02
N GLN A 82 -10.99 -5.73 4.21
CA GLN A 82 -10.82 -7.05 3.61
C GLN A 82 -10.89 -6.97 2.08
N SER A 83 -10.16 -7.82 1.38
CA SER A 83 -10.19 -8.05 -0.08
C SER A 83 -10.43 -9.52 -0.48
N GLY A 84 -10.34 -10.46 0.46
CA GLY A 84 -10.31 -11.91 0.24
C GLY A 84 -8.98 -12.45 -0.28
N LEU A 85 -7.90 -11.65 -0.26
CA LEU A 85 -6.58 -12.04 -0.77
C LEU A 85 -5.57 -12.13 0.38
N ASP A 86 -4.72 -13.14 0.38
CA ASP A 86 -3.75 -13.36 1.45
C ASP A 86 -2.53 -12.45 1.32
N VAL A 87 -1.91 -12.11 2.46
CA VAL A 87 -0.55 -11.53 2.49
C VAL A 87 0.51 -12.63 2.45
N SER A 88 1.77 -12.25 2.19
CA SER A 88 2.90 -13.20 2.23
C SER A 88 3.23 -13.64 3.66
N VAL A 89 3.04 -12.75 4.64
CA VAL A 89 3.36 -13.00 6.05
C VAL A 89 2.51 -12.14 6.98
N HIS A 90 2.02 -12.72 8.06
CA HIS A 90 1.35 -12.03 9.16
C HIS A 90 2.38 -11.66 10.23
N LEU A 91 2.42 -10.39 10.66
CA LEU A 91 3.19 -9.94 11.82
C LEU A 91 2.33 -9.06 12.75
N ASP A 92 2.45 -9.25 14.06
CA ASP A 92 1.57 -8.62 15.06
C ASP A 92 2.16 -7.33 15.66
N SER A 93 3.47 -7.15 15.55
CA SER A 93 4.17 -6.05 16.22
C SER A 93 5.09 -5.23 15.30
N PRO A 94 5.25 -3.91 15.57
CA PRO A 94 6.27 -3.10 14.92
C PRO A 94 7.70 -3.65 15.11
N GLU A 95 7.97 -4.32 16.23
CA GLU A 95 9.23 -4.99 16.53
C GLU A 95 9.51 -6.14 15.55
N GLU A 96 8.55 -7.05 15.37
CA GLU A 96 8.64 -8.14 14.39
C GLU A 96 8.86 -7.62 12.97
N ILE A 97 8.16 -6.55 12.57
CA ILE A 97 8.33 -5.92 11.26
C ILE A 97 9.79 -5.45 11.06
N VAL A 98 10.39 -4.83 12.08
CA VAL A 98 11.78 -4.36 12.01
C VAL A 98 12.76 -5.53 11.97
N GLU A 99 12.52 -6.58 12.75
CA GLU A 99 13.35 -7.79 12.74
C GLU A 99 13.29 -8.50 11.39
N PHE A 100 12.09 -8.67 10.84
CA PHE A 100 11.87 -9.23 9.50
C PHE A 100 12.59 -8.42 8.43
N ALA A 101 12.42 -7.08 8.43
CA ALA A 101 13.07 -6.22 7.45
C ALA A 101 14.60 -6.27 7.53
N ARG A 102 15.17 -6.34 8.74
CA ARG A 102 16.62 -6.50 8.92
C ARG A 102 17.09 -7.84 8.39
N ALA A 103 16.42 -8.93 8.75
CA ALA A 103 16.77 -10.27 8.26
C ALA A 103 16.72 -10.34 6.72
N HIS A 104 15.67 -9.77 6.11
CA HIS A 104 15.52 -9.67 4.67
C HIS A 104 16.71 -8.96 4.00
N TRP A 105 17.12 -7.81 4.51
CA TRP A 105 18.25 -7.05 3.94
C TRP A 105 19.63 -7.62 4.31
N ASP A 106 19.77 -8.28 5.47
CA ASP A 106 21.02 -8.95 5.87
C ASP A 106 21.32 -10.17 4.96
N LEU A 107 20.30 -10.74 4.31
CA LEU A 107 20.44 -11.75 3.25
C LEU A 107 20.86 -11.15 1.89
N GLY A 108 21.02 -9.84 1.79
CA GLY A 108 21.43 -9.13 0.57
C GLY A 108 20.28 -8.79 -0.39
N LEU A 109 19.03 -9.03 0.01
CA LEU A 109 17.84 -8.61 -0.76
C LEU A 109 17.69 -7.10 -0.70
N LYS A 110 17.20 -6.50 -1.80
CA LYS A 110 17.12 -5.04 -1.96
C LYS A 110 15.69 -4.51 -2.04
N SER A 111 14.71 -5.40 -2.10
CA SER A 111 13.31 -5.00 -2.13
C SER A 111 12.90 -4.31 -0.82
N ALA A 112 11.88 -3.49 -0.95
CA ALA A 112 11.12 -2.94 0.14
C ALA A 112 10.37 -4.06 0.88
N ILE A 113 10.01 -3.79 2.12
CA ILE A 113 9.01 -4.56 2.85
C ILE A 113 7.70 -3.76 2.78
N LEU A 114 6.69 -4.30 2.11
CA LEU A 114 5.38 -3.66 2.03
C LEU A 114 4.55 -4.08 3.25
N VAL A 115 4.38 -3.18 4.20
CA VAL A 115 3.55 -3.40 5.39
C VAL A 115 2.15 -2.87 5.11
N THR A 116 1.19 -3.77 5.06
CA THR A 116 -0.22 -3.45 4.89
C THR A 116 -0.93 -3.41 6.23
N ASN A 117 -1.55 -2.26 6.50
CA ASN A 117 -2.23 -1.93 7.74
C ASN A 117 -3.69 -1.60 7.39
N PRO A 118 -4.63 -2.52 7.67
CA PRO A 118 -6.04 -2.32 7.32
C PRO A 118 -6.60 -1.01 7.90
N ILE A 119 -7.55 -0.42 7.17
CA ILE A 119 -8.33 0.70 7.70
C ILE A 119 -9.12 0.21 8.94
N PRO A 120 -9.28 1.03 10.00
CA PRO A 120 -10.13 0.65 11.12
C PRO A 120 -11.57 0.34 10.65
N GLU A 121 -12.16 -0.72 11.20
CA GLU A 121 -13.44 -1.28 10.76
C GLU A 121 -14.57 -0.23 10.71
N GLU A 122 -14.61 0.68 11.69
CA GLU A 122 -15.60 1.76 11.77
C GLU A 122 -15.57 2.76 10.61
N TYR A 123 -14.47 2.80 9.85
CA TYR A 123 -14.30 3.65 8.66
C TYR A 123 -14.15 2.85 7.37
N SER A 124 -14.20 1.52 7.46
CA SER A 124 -14.20 0.61 6.32
C SER A 124 -15.45 0.85 5.46
N LEU A 125 -15.27 0.82 4.15
CA LEU A 125 -16.37 0.80 3.19
C LEU A 125 -16.49 -0.62 2.68
N ALA A 126 -17.64 -1.26 2.88
CA ALA A 126 -17.86 -2.61 2.41
C ALA A 126 -17.67 -2.70 0.89
N ASP A 127 -17.15 -3.85 0.43
CA ASP A 127 -16.91 -4.09 -0.99
C ASP A 127 -18.17 -3.96 -1.83
N GLU A 128 -19.29 -4.45 -1.31
CA GLU A 128 -20.62 -4.34 -1.92
C GLU A 128 -21.06 -2.88 -2.13
N ASP A 129 -20.61 -1.97 -1.26
CA ASP A 129 -20.91 -0.55 -1.28
C ASP A 129 -20.01 0.22 -2.25
N ILE A 130 -18.70 -0.08 -2.26
CA ILE A 130 -17.69 0.71 -2.96
C ILE A 130 -17.42 0.21 -4.39
N ASN A 131 -17.53 -1.10 -4.66
CA ASN A 131 -17.27 -1.65 -5.99
C ASN A 131 -18.20 -1.11 -7.08
N PRO A 132 -19.52 -0.94 -6.85
CA PRO A 132 -20.39 -0.30 -7.84
C PRO A 132 -19.98 1.14 -8.14
N ILE A 133 -19.51 1.88 -7.12
CA ILE A 133 -19.02 3.25 -7.26
C ILE A 133 -17.73 3.28 -8.10
N ILE A 134 -16.80 2.37 -7.83
CA ILE A 134 -15.55 2.24 -8.60
C ILE A 134 -15.87 1.89 -10.05
N ALA A 135 -16.76 0.92 -10.29
CA ALA A 135 -17.16 0.52 -11.64
C ALA A 135 -17.77 1.69 -12.43
N GLN A 136 -18.63 2.49 -11.78
CA GLN A 136 -19.20 3.69 -12.40
C GLN A 136 -18.11 4.75 -12.68
N ALA A 137 -17.17 4.96 -11.75
CA ALA A 137 -16.08 5.91 -11.96
C ALA A 137 -15.17 5.49 -13.13
N SER A 138 -14.86 4.19 -13.26
CA SER A 138 -14.09 3.64 -14.38
C SER A 138 -14.83 3.80 -15.71
N LYS A 139 -16.15 3.54 -15.72
CA LYS A 139 -16.99 3.80 -16.90
C LYS A 139 -16.93 5.28 -17.31
N ASP A 140 -17.08 6.19 -16.36
CA ASP A 140 -17.02 7.63 -16.62
C ASP A 140 -15.64 8.07 -17.15
N ALA A 141 -14.56 7.43 -16.72
CA ALA A 141 -13.21 7.69 -17.21
C ALA A 141 -13.06 7.25 -18.68
N ARG A 142 -13.55 6.04 -19.01
CA ARG A 142 -13.54 5.51 -20.38
C ARG A 142 -14.34 6.38 -21.34
N GLU A 143 -15.55 6.76 -20.98
CA GLU A 143 -16.43 7.61 -21.80
C GLU A 143 -15.81 8.98 -22.09
N ARG A 144 -14.93 9.46 -21.21
CA ARG A 144 -14.21 10.73 -21.35
C ARG A 144 -12.80 10.57 -21.93
N GLY A 145 -12.38 9.35 -22.25
CA GLY A 145 -11.04 9.05 -22.77
C GLY A 145 -9.90 9.40 -21.81
N ILE A 146 -10.13 9.39 -20.50
CA ILE A 146 -9.09 9.66 -19.50
C ILE A 146 -8.21 8.42 -19.33
N HIS A 147 -6.89 8.57 -19.45
CA HIS A 147 -5.93 7.48 -19.40
C HIS A 147 -4.57 7.94 -18.82
N GLY A 148 -3.67 6.98 -18.58
CA GLY A 148 -2.32 7.24 -18.08
C GLY A 148 -2.31 7.96 -16.74
N GLN A 149 -1.38 8.90 -16.55
CA GLN A 149 -1.19 9.60 -15.28
C GLN A 149 -2.43 10.39 -14.80
N ALA A 150 -3.34 10.77 -15.72
CA ALA A 150 -4.57 11.48 -15.38
C ALA A 150 -5.67 10.56 -14.82
N LEU A 151 -5.57 9.24 -15.02
CA LEU A 151 -6.61 8.28 -14.65
C LEU A 151 -6.82 8.20 -13.13
N THR A 152 -5.76 7.98 -12.36
CA THR A 152 -5.87 7.83 -10.89
C THR A 152 -6.47 9.07 -10.20
N PRO A 153 -6.00 10.31 -10.47
CA PRO A 153 -6.61 11.51 -9.89
C PRO A 153 -8.09 11.66 -10.26
N PHE A 154 -8.46 11.36 -11.51
CA PHE A 154 -9.84 11.41 -11.97
C PHE A 154 -10.72 10.40 -11.21
N LEU A 155 -10.28 9.13 -11.13
CA LEU A 155 -11.05 8.07 -10.48
C LEU A 155 -11.29 8.38 -8.99
N LEU A 156 -10.25 8.79 -8.26
CA LEU A 156 -10.39 9.13 -6.84
C LEU A 156 -11.34 10.32 -6.62
N ALA A 157 -11.25 11.36 -7.46
CA ALA A 157 -12.16 12.50 -7.39
C ALA A 157 -13.61 12.08 -7.67
N ARG A 158 -13.81 11.20 -8.67
CA ARG A 158 -15.14 10.72 -9.06
C ARG A 158 -15.75 9.80 -8.00
N ILE A 159 -14.97 8.90 -7.43
CA ILE A 159 -15.39 8.04 -6.30
C ILE A 159 -15.80 8.90 -5.10
N ASN A 160 -15.07 9.98 -4.83
CA ASN A 160 -15.44 10.91 -3.75
C ASN A 160 -16.79 11.59 -3.98
N GLN A 161 -17.07 12.04 -5.21
CA GLN A 161 -18.36 12.61 -5.56
C GLN A 161 -19.49 11.59 -5.40
N LEU A 162 -19.33 10.39 -5.97
CA LEU A 162 -20.34 9.34 -5.97
C LEU A 162 -20.60 8.78 -4.55
N SER A 163 -19.56 8.70 -3.72
CA SER A 163 -19.67 8.28 -2.32
C SER A 163 -20.08 9.40 -1.36
N LYS A 164 -20.37 10.61 -1.87
CA LYS A 164 -20.78 11.80 -1.08
C LYS A 164 -19.80 12.13 0.04
N GLY A 165 -18.49 12.04 -0.22
CA GLY A 165 -17.45 12.36 0.76
C GLY A 165 -16.99 11.19 1.63
N ARG A 166 -17.69 10.04 1.63
CA ARG A 166 -17.31 8.88 2.48
C ARG A 166 -15.90 8.38 2.17
N SER A 167 -15.55 8.22 0.90
CA SER A 167 -14.20 7.74 0.51
C SER A 167 -13.08 8.70 0.92
N LEU A 168 -13.28 10.02 0.85
CA LEU A 168 -12.28 10.98 1.34
C LEU A 168 -12.11 10.87 2.85
N ARG A 169 -13.20 10.69 3.61
CA ARG A 169 -13.12 10.46 5.06
C ARG A 169 -12.33 9.20 5.39
N SER A 170 -12.64 8.07 4.73
CA SER A 170 -11.88 6.83 4.89
C SER A 170 -10.40 7.00 4.50
N ASN A 171 -10.11 7.72 3.42
CA ASN A 171 -8.74 8.00 2.97
C ASN A 171 -7.91 8.79 4.01
N LEU A 172 -8.52 9.77 4.69
CA LEU A 172 -7.83 10.53 5.73
C LEU A 172 -7.54 9.68 6.96
N VAL A 173 -8.49 8.83 7.36
CA VAL A 173 -8.32 7.92 8.49
C VAL A 173 -7.22 6.90 8.22
N LEU A 174 -7.27 6.21 7.08
CA LEU A 174 -6.24 5.21 6.76
C LEU A 174 -4.85 5.87 6.64
N LEU A 175 -4.75 7.10 6.12
CA LEU A 175 -3.49 7.81 6.01
C LEU A 175 -2.91 8.10 7.40
N HIS A 176 -3.75 8.54 8.34
CA HIS A 176 -3.34 8.77 9.72
C HIS A 176 -2.96 7.45 10.42
N ASN A 177 -3.71 6.37 10.20
CA ASN A 177 -3.42 5.05 10.75
C ASN A 177 -2.04 4.55 10.29
N ASN A 178 -1.77 4.64 8.98
CA ASN A 178 -0.50 4.23 8.38
C ASN A 178 0.68 5.08 8.87
N ALA A 179 0.49 6.41 8.97
CA ALA A 179 1.52 7.29 9.51
C ALA A 179 1.85 6.97 10.97
N THR A 180 0.83 6.62 11.77
CA THR A 180 1.00 6.22 13.17
C THR A 180 1.81 4.93 13.29
N LEU A 181 1.48 3.90 12.51
CA LEU A 181 2.24 2.65 12.51
C LEU A 181 3.68 2.87 12.01
N ALA A 182 3.86 3.61 10.91
CA ALA A 182 5.18 3.94 10.38
C ALA A 182 6.06 4.67 11.40
N ALA A 183 5.50 5.60 12.19
CA ALA A 183 6.24 6.29 13.23
C ALA A 183 6.73 5.34 14.34
N LYS A 184 5.90 4.36 14.73
CA LYS A 184 6.29 3.31 15.70
C LYS A 184 7.44 2.46 15.17
N ILE A 185 7.33 1.99 13.92
CA ILE A 185 8.38 1.21 13.23
C ILE A 185 9.69 2.03 13.16
N ALA A 186 9.63 3.29 12.72
CA ALA A 186 10.81 4.15 12.60
C ALA A 186 11.53 4.36 13.94
N LYS A 187 10.77 4.51 15.04
CA LYS A 187 11.33 4.62 16.39
C LYS A 187 12.10 3.36 16.81
N ILE A 188 11.65 2.18 16.40
CA ILE A 188 12.34 0.90 16.70
C ILE A 188 13.56 0.71 15.80
N MET A 189 13.44 1.06 14.51
CA MET A 189 14.55 0.97 13.57
C MET A 189 15.79 1.76 14.03
N THR A 190 15.59 2.95 14.59
CA THR A 190 16.67 3.83 15.10
C THR A 190 17.35 3.28 16.35
N LYS A 191 16.62 2.62 17.26
CA LYS A 191 17.18 2.08 18.50
C LYS A 191 18.23 0.98 18.29
N GLY A 192 18.18 0.25 17.17
CA GLY A 192 19.14 -0.82 16.87
C GLY A 192 20.43 -0.37 16.15
N GLN A 193 20.52 0.89 15.73
CA GLN A 193 21.74 1.43 15.09
C GLN A 193 22.79 1.89 16.11
N GLY A 194 22.46 1.93 17.40
CA GLY A 194 23.36 2.37 18.48
C GLY A 194 24.44 1.37 18.92
N SER A 195 24.46 0.14 18.40
CA SER A 195 25.35 -0.93 18.91
C SER A 195 26.31 -1.54 17.87
N LYS A 196 26.45 -0.94 16.68
CA LYS A 196 27.40 -1.40 15.65
C LYS A 196 28.41 -0.31 15.22
N ASN A 197 28.99 0.40 16.20
CA ASN A 197 30.27 1.09 16.01
C ASN A 197 31.27 0.44 16.97
N ILE A 198 32.04 -0.52 16.43
CA ILE A 198 33.32 -0.97 16.99
C ILE A 198 34.40 -0.13 16.32
#